data_AF-B7QN33-F1
#
_entry.id   AF-B7QN33-F1
#
_cell.length_a   1.000
_cell.length_b   1.000
_cell.length_c   1.000
_cell.angle_alpha   90.00
_cell.angle_beta   90.00
_cell.angle_gamma   90.00
#
_symmetry.space_group_name_H-M   'P 1'
#
loop_
_entity.id
_entity.type
_entity.pdbx_description
1 polymer ?
#
loop_
_entity_poly.entity_id
_entity_poly.type
_entity_poly.pdbx_seq_one_letter_code
_entity_poly.pdbx_strand_id
1 'polypeptide(L)'
;VRLRPGDRTEDDLESIYGRLRSIKAFHRLHPVLLQQLCFFGYYEDLDRGVTLFRQGDRGSNWYTVLAGSLDVQVTHTGHSK
;
A
#
# COMPACT_ATOMS: atom_id res chain seq x y z
N VAL A 1 -5.17 -13.81 -1.66
CA VAL A 1 -4.07 -14.42 -2.45
C VAL A 1 -2.93 -13.41 -2.61
N ARG A 2 -1.67 -13.77 -2.38
CA ARG A 2 -0.52 -12.89 -2.64
C ARG A 2 -0.10 -13.06 -4.10
N LEU A 3 -0.52 -12.15 -4.98
CA LEU A 3 -0.05 -12.16 -6.37
C LEU A 3 1.40 -11.71 -6.39
N ARG A 4 2.28 -12.56 -6.93
CA ARG A 4 3.69 -12.21 -7.10
C ARG A 4 3.79 -11.21 -8.24
N PRO A 5 4.80 -10.31 -8.22
CA PRO A 5 5.12 -9.42 -9.34
C PRO A 5 5.01 -10.03 -10.75
N GLY A 6 5.40 -11.29 -10.91
CA GLY A 6 5.39 -11.99 -12.21
C GLY A 6 4.03 -12.50 -12.68
N ASP A 7 3.01 -12.50 -11.83
CA ASP A 7 1.67 -13.03 -12.15
C ASP A 7 0.66 -11.93 -12.51
N ARG A 8 1.11 -10.67 -12.61
CA ARG A 8 0.25 -9.51 -12.87
C ARG A 8 -0.18 -9.42 -14.32
N THR A 9 -1.46 -9.08 -14.53
CA THR A 9 -1.99 -8.68 -15.84
C THR A 9 -1.67 -7.21 -16.13
N GLU A 10 -1.84 -6.80 -17.38
CA GLU A 10 -1.68 -5.40 -17.78
C GLU A 10 -2.71 -4.49 -17.08
N ASP A 11 -3.95 -4.98 -16.92
CA ASP A 11 -5.02 -4.27 -16.21
C ASP A 11 -4.69 -4.03 -14.73
N ASP A 12 -4.02 -5.00 -14.08
CA ASP A 12 -3.53 -4.84 -12.70
C ASP A 12 -2.50 -3.72 -12.61
N LEU A 13 -1.58 -3.65 -13.57
CA LEU A 13 -0.51 -2.65 -13.61
C LEU A 13 -1.07 -1.24 -13.83
N GLU A 14 -2.03 -1.08 -14.73
CA GLU A 14 -2.71 0.20 -14.98
C GLU A 14 -3.49 0.67 -13.74
N SER A 15 -4.18 -0.25 -13.07
CA SER A 15 -4.90 0.05 -11.82
C SER A 15 -3.96 0.52 -10.71
N ILE A 16 -2.82 -0.17 -10.53
CA ILE A 16 -1.79 0.22 -9.57
C ILE A 16 -1.19 1.59 -9.95
N TYR A 17 -0.83 1.78 -11.22
CA TYR A 17 -0.25 3.03 -11.71
C TYR A 17 -1.18 4.23 -11.46
N GLY A 18 -2.47 4.09 -11.79
CA GLY A 18 -3.48 5.11 -11.53
C GLY A 18 -3.55 5.49 -10.04
N ARG A 19 -3.51 4.50 -9.15
CA ARG A 19 -3.50 4.75 -7.70
C ARG A 19 -2.22 5.43 -7.24
N LEU A 20 -1.05 4.95 -7.67
CA LEU A 20 0.24 5.56 -7.30
C LEU A 20 0.32 7.01 -7.79
N ARG A 21 -0.18 7.30 -8.99
CA ARG A 21 -0.19 8.66 -9.55
C ARG A 21 -1.06 9.63 -8.75
N SER A 22 -2.11 9.16 -8.07
CA SER A 22 -2.96 9.99 -7.21
C SER A 22 -2.32 10.35 -5.86
N ILE A 23 -1.25 9.68 -5.47
CA ILE A 23 -0.57 9.92 -4.19
C ILE A 23 0.35 11.14 -4.36
N LYS A 24 0.03 12.22 -3.64
CA LYS A 24 0.78 13.49 -3.71
C LYS A 24 2.29 13.35 -3.52
N ALA A 25 2.73 12.41 -2.66
CA ALA A 25 4.15 12.15 -2.43
C ALA A 25 4.88 11.65 -3.69
N PHE A 26 4.17 11.00 -4.62
CA PHE A 26 4.74 10.45 -5.85
C PHE A 26 4.64 11.40 -7.06
N HIS A 27 3.99 12.55 -6.94
CA HIS A 27 3.85 13.50 -8.07
C HIS A 27 5.20 14.02 -8.63
N ARG A 28 6.26 13.99 -7.80
CA ARG A 28 7.61 14.42 -8.22
C ARG A 28 8.42 13.29 -8.88
N LEU A 29 7.93 12.06 -8.83
CA LEU A 29 8.61 10.93 -9.47
C LEU A 29 8.35 10.97 -10.98
N HIS A 30 9.38 10.64 -11.75
CA HIS A 30 9.23 10.52 -13.20
C HIS A 30 8.24 9.39 -13.54
N PRO A 31 7.36 9.55 -14.55
CA PRO A 31 6.35 8.55 -14.90
C PRO A 31 6.91 7.14 -15.11
N VAL A 32 8.07 7.04 -15.75
CA VAL A 32 8.78 5.75 -15.96
C VAL A 32 9.15 5.08 -14.64
N LEU A 33 9.62 5.84 -13.65
CA LEU A 33 9.95 5.30 -12.33
C LEU A 33 8.69 4.84 -11.59
N LEU A 34 7.59 5.59 -11.73
CA LEU A 34 6.30 5.22 -11.16
C LEU A 34 5.75 3.92 -11.78
N GLN A 35 5.92 3.76 -13.10
CA GLN A 35 5.57 2.53 -13.81
C GLN A 35 6.43 1.35 -13.36
N GLN A 36 7.75 1.56 -13.17
CA GLN A 36 8.64 0.54 -12.62
C GLN A 36 8.21 0.09 -11.22
N LEU A 37 7.80 1.02 -10.35
CA LEU A 37 7.29 0.69 -9.02
C LEU A 37 6.06 -0.22 -9.05
N CYS A 38 5.24 -0.16 -10.11
CA CYS A 38 4.08 -1.05 -10.28
C CYS A 38 4.47 -2.52 -10.39
N PHE A 39 5.72 -2.84 -10.76
CA PHE A 39 6.23 -4.21 -10.80
C PHE A 39 6.80 -4.67 -9.45
N PHE A 40 7.31 -3.78 -8.61
CA PHE A 40 8.00 -4.18 -7.37
C PHE A 40 7.10 -4.33 -6.15
N GLY A 41 5.90 -3.72 -6.14
CA GLY A 41 4.96 -3.85 -5.03
C GLY A 41 4.49 -5.28 -4.83
N TYR A 42 4.05 -5.65 -3.63
CA TYR A 42 3.29 -6.88 -3.38
C TYR A 42 1.80 -6.56 -3.35
N TYR A 43 0.98 -7.46 -3.90
CA TYR A 43 -0.47 -7.40 -3.75
C TYR A 43 -0.90 -8.37 -2.65
N GLU A 44 -1.63 -7.86 -1.67
CA GLU A 44 -2.19 -8.67 -0.59
C GLU A 44 -3.69 -8.42 -0.52
N ASP A 45 -4.46 -9.48 -0.77
CA ASP A 45 -5.89 -9.51 -0.51
C ASP A 45 -6.13 -9.99 0.92
N LEU A 46 -6.89 -9.21 1.67
CA LEU A 46 -7.08 -9.38 3.11
C LEU A 46 -8.55 -9.63 3.42
N ASP A 47 -8.80 -10.66 4.21
CA ASP A 47 -10.14 -10.94 4.72
C ASP A 47 -10.60 -9.86 5.70
N ARG A 48 -11.92 -9.67 5.77
CA ARG A 48 -12.54 -8.75 6.74
C ARG A 48 -12.11 -9.11 8.17
N GLY A 49 -11.66 -8.10 8.91
CA GLY A 49 -11.26 -8.24 10.32
C GLY A 49 -9.78 -8.56 10.52
N VAL A 50 -9.00 -8.74 9.45
CA VAL A 50 -7.53 -8.88 9.57
C VAL A 50 -6.92 -7.57 10.04
N THR A 51 -6.03 -7.66 11.04
CA THR A 51 -5.20 -6.54 11.49
C THR A 51 -3.86 -6.57 10.76
N LEU A 52 -3.54 -5.52 9.99
CA LEU A 52 -2.30 -5.41 9.22
C LEU A 52 -1.06 -5.23 10.11
N PHE A 53 -1.11 -4.29 11.05
CA PHE A 53 -0.05 -4.03 12.03
C PHE A 53 -0.64 -3.35 13.26
N ARG A 54 0.08 -3.41 14.38
CA ARG A 54 -0.31 -2.71 15.61
C ARG A 54 0.62 -1.55 15.89
N GLN A 55 0.08 -0.51 16.52
CA GLN A 55 0.89 0.61 16.98
C GLN A 55 1.99 0.12 17.93
N GLY A 56 3.22 0.56 17.70
CA GLY A 56 4.41 0.11 18.44
C GLY A 56 5.19 -1.01 17.75
N ASP A 57 4.59 -1.71 16.79
CA ASP A 57 5.31 -2.69 15.99
C ASP A 57 6.33 -2.01 15.06
N ARG A 58 7.45 -2.69 14.83
CA ARG A 58 8.46 -2.22 13.87
C ARG A 58 7.87 -2.28 12.45
N GLY A 59 7.70 -1.12 11.83
CA GLY A 59 7.34 -1.03 10.41
C GLY A 59 8.52 -1.40 9.51
N SER A 60 8.31 -2.33 8.58
CA SER A 60 9.26 -2.69 7.52
C SER A 60 8.78 -2.29 6.11
N ASN A 61 7.47 -2.08 5.96
CA ASN A 61 6.83 -1.84 4.67
C ASN A 61 5.86 -0.66 4.76
N TRP A 62 5.58 -0.05 3.60
CA TRP A 62 4.47 0.87 3.40
C TRP A 62 3.39 0.18 2.55
N TYR A 63 2.13 0.55 2.79
CA TYR A 63 0.97 -0.02 2.11
C TYR A 63 0.10 1.10 1.53
N THR A 64 -0.59 0.80 0.43
CA THR A 64 -1.66 1.63 -0.11
C THR A 64 -2.87 0.77 -0.40
N VAL A 65 -4.06 1.25 -0.05
CA VAL A 65 -5.31 0.54 -0.31
C VAL A 65 -5.62 0.66 -1.81
N LEU A 66 -5.76 -0.46 -2.51
CA LEU A 66 -6.18 -0.47 -3.92
C LEU A 66 -7.72 -0.52 -4.04
N ALA A 67 -8.36 -1.35 -3.23
CA ALA A 67 -9.81 -1.50 -3.14
C ALA A 67 -10.25 -1.76 -1.70
N GLY A 68 -11.51 -1.44 -1.38
CA GLY A 68 -12.08 -1.59 -0.04
C GLY A 68 -11.74 -0.43 0.91
N SER A 69 -11.83 -0.69 2.21
CA SER A 69 -11.54 0.29 3.27
C SER A 69 -10.79 -0.36 4.43
N LEU A 70 -10.04 0.47 5.15
CA LEU A 70 -9.36 0.10 6.39
C LEU A 70 -9.84 1.02 7.51
N ASP A 71 -9.86 0.48 8.72
CA ASP A 71 -10.02 1.26 9.94
C ASP A 71 -8.66 1.48 10.59
N VAL A 72 -8.41 2.71 11.05
CA VAL A 72 -7.12 3.10 11.66
C VAL A 72 -7.39 3.58 13.08
N GLN A 73 -6.93 2.79 14.05
CA GLN A 73 -7.04 3.10 15.47
C GLN A 73 -5.70 3.60 15.99
N VAL A 74 -5.67 4.82 16.51
CA VAL A 74 -4.48 5.42 17.15
C VAL A 74 -4.74 5.55 18.63
N THR A 75 -3.99 4.83 19.45
CA THR A 75 -4.07 4.94 20.90
C THR A 75 -3.11 6.03 21.36
N HIS A 76 -3.60 7.01 22.11
CA HIS A 76 -2.72 8.00 22.73
C HIS A 76 -1.79 7.31 23.73
N THR A 77 -0.52 7.17 23.37
CA THR A 77 0.54 6.80 24.31
C THR A 77 0.92 8.06 25.09
N GLY A 78 0.10 8.43 26.06
CA GLY A 78 0.39 9.56 26.95
C GLY A 78 1.64 9.29 27.78
N HIS A 79 2.70 10.05 27.55
CA HIS A 79 3.57 10.45 28.65
C HIS A 79 3.05 11.80 29.13
N SER A 80 2.12 11.79 30.09
CA SER A 80 1.96 12.96 30.96
C SER A 80 3.29 13.16 31.68
N LYS A 81 3.97 14.25 31.37
CA LYS A 81 4.90 14.92 32.27
C LYS A 81 4.30 16.27 32.61
#